data_AF-A0A0K8SR83-F1
#
_entry.id   AF-A0A0K8SR83-F1
#
_cell.length_a   1.000
_cell.length_b   1.000
_cell.length_c   1.000
_cell.angle_alpha   90.00
_cell.angle_beta   90.00
_cell.angle_gamma   90.00
#
_symmetry.space_group_name_H-M   'P 1'
#
loop_
_entity.id
_entity.type
_entity.pdbx_description
1 polymer ?
#
loop_
_entity_poly.entity_id
_entity_poly.type
_entity_poly.pdbx_seq_one_letter_code
_entity_poly.pdbx_strand_id
1 'polypeptide(L)'
;DMDQKEKELLKEIGKMIDSRMNNLATKDDLVDLASKSDVRDVQTDIQSLIADLGTMKNKVQGMSTDLTAMKLEHKTMSERLDDMDRRERKNKLIIRGVQSRGEAPTAEDLTDFFRDSLGVQISLEAISVCYSTGGTAGRKSLAIVKFLREEEKWKILKQTKKLHGSP
;
A
#
# COMPACT_ATOMS: atom_id res chain seq x y z
N ASP A 1 25.83 91.46 42.05
CA ASP A 1 24.97 90.46 42.70
C ASP A 1 23.83 90.10 41.78
N MET A 2 23.61 88.80 41.60
CA MET A 2 22.46 88.26 40.90
C MET A 2 21.20 88.47 41.77
N ASP A 3 20.12 89.00 41.21
CA ASP A 3 18.88 89.31 41.96
C ASP A 3 18.25 88.01 42.51
N GLN A 4 17.57 88.09 43.66
CA GLN A 4 16.95 86.93 44.32
C GLN A 4 15.90 86.27 43.43
N LYS A 5 15.21 87.06 42.59
CA LYS A 5 14.25 86.55 41.60
C LYS A 5 14.91 85.70 40.52
N GLU A 6 16.11 86.07 40.10
CA GLU A 6 16.87 85.35 39.08
C GLU A 6 17.33 83.97 39.62
N LYS A 7 17.73 83.91 40.89
CA LYS A 7 18.06 82.64 41.56
C LYS A 7 16.86 81.69 41.69
N GLU A 8 15.68 82.19 42.02
CA GLU A 8 14.46 81.37 42.07
C GLU A 8 14.02 80.88 40.68
N LEU A 9 14.10 81.74 39.66
CA LEU A 9 13.84 81.34 38.28
C LEU A 9 14.77 80.23 37.82
N LEU A 10 16.07 80.33 38.09
CA LEU A 10 17.05 79.29 37.77
C LEU A 10 16.75 77.97 38.49
N LYS A 11 16.29 78.04 39.75
CA LYS A 11 15.92 76.86 40.54
C LYS A 11 14.68 76.16 39.97
N GLU A 12 13.67 76.90 39.57
CA GLU A 12 12.47 76.34 38.92
C GLU A 12 12.76 75.78 37.53
N ILE A 13 13.63 76.44 36.76
CA ILE A 13 14.12 75.90 35.48
C ILE A 13 14.87 74.58 35.70
N GLY A 14 15.73 74.49 36.72
CA GLY A 14 16.44 73.27 37.08
C GLY A 14 15.49 72.11 37.38
N LYS A 15 14.49 72.32 38.25
CA LYS A 15 13.46 71.31 38.54
C LYS A 15 12.68 70.89 37.30
N MET A 16 12.36 71.83 36.42
CA MET A 16 11.64 71.54 35.18
C MET A 16 12.48 70.69 34.22
N ILE A 17 13.78 70.98 34.12
CA ILE A 17 14.72 70.19 33.30
C ILE A 17 14.84 68.79 33.87
N ASP A 18 15.04 68.62 35.18
CA ASP A 18 15.16 67.29 35.82
C ASP A 18 13.89 66.45 35.62
N SER A 19 12.71 67.06 35.82
CA SER A 19 11.44 66.38 35.60
C SER A 19 11.25 65.97 34.14
N ARG A 20 11.70 66.79 33.17
CA ARG A 20 11.64 66.44 31.75
C ARG A 20 12.65 65.36 31.40
N MET A 21 13.88 65.43 31.90
CA MET A 21 14.91 64.41 31.64
C MET A 21 14.52 63.04 32.20
N ASN A 22 13.90 62.98 33.37
CA ASN A 22 13.44 61.72 33.96
C ASN A 22 12.29 61.06 33.18
N ASN A 23 11.57 61.83 32.36
CA ASN A 23 10.48 61.33 31.50
C ASN A 23 10.95 61.00 30.06
N LEU A 24 12.21 61.25 29.72
CA LEU A 24 12.78 60.87 28.44
C LEU A 24 13.29 59.43 28.53
N ALA A 25 12.99 58.64 27.51
CA ALA A 25 13.58 57.31 27.36
C ALA A 25 15.11 57.42 27.39
N THR A 26 15.74 56.61 28.24
CA THR A 26 17.19 56.53 28.28
C THR A 26 17.70 55.82 27.03
N LYS A 27 19.00 55.97 26.76
CA LYS A 27 19.65 55.25 25.66
C LYS A 27 19.47 53.74 25.78
N ASP A 28 19.41 53.23 27.01
CA ASP A 28 19.26 51.79 27.29
C ASP A 28 17.83 51.31 26.98
N ASP A 29 16.81 52.11 27.29
CA ASP A 29 15.40 51.83 26.95
C ASP A 29 15.19 51.71 25.42
N LEU A 30 15.97 52.46 24.63
CA LEU A 30 15.91 52.43 23.16
C LEU A 30 16.67 51.25 22.54
N VAL A 31 17.60 50.63 23.27
CA VAL A 31 18.38 49.47 22.78
C VAL A 31 17.58 48.17 22.91
N ASP A 32 16.65 48.10 23.86
CA ASP A 32 15.85 46.91 24.14
C ASP A 32 14.64 46.72 23.19
N LEU A 33 14.14 47.81 22.58
CA LEU A 33 12.90 47.77 21.75
C LEU A 33 13.02 47.05 20.40
N ALA A 34 14.24 46.80 19.93
CA ALA A 34 14.55 45.96 18.77
C ALA A 34 16.05 45.65 18.80
N SER A 35 16.46 44.91 19.83
CA SER A 35 17.87 44.64 20.03
C SER A 35 18.43 43.92 18.79
N LYS A 36 19.66 44.24 18.39
CA LYS A 36 20.32 43.53 17.26
C LYS A 36 20.41 42.01 17.51
N SER A 37 20.25 41.56 18.75
CA SER A 37 20.12 40.15 19.14
C SER A 37 18.84 39.53 18.60
N ASP A 38 17.67 40.13 18.84
CA ASP A 38 16.38 39.54 18.41
C ASP A 38 16.33 39.35 16.89
N VAL A 39 16.85 40.33 16.14
CA VAL A 39 16.94 40.24 14.68
C VAL A 39 17.88 39.12 14.22
N ARG A 40 18.98 38.90 14.95
CA ARG A 40 19.93 37.82 14.65
C ARG A 40 19.34 36.46 14.98
N ASP A 41 18.64 36.34 16.09
CA ASP A 41 18.02 35.08 16.51
C ASP A 41 16.94 34.67 15.50
N VAL A 42 16.08 35.61 15.09
CA VAL A 42 15.11 35.39 14.00
C VAL A 42 15.82 34.99 12.69
N GLN A 43 16.95 35.61 12.36
CA GLN A 43 17.72 35.24 11.17
C GLN A 43 18.27 33.81 11.26
N THR A 44 18.76 33.40 12.43
CA THR A 44 19.23 32.02 12.67
C THR A 44 18.08 31.02 12.58
N ASP A 45 16.92 31.32 13.16
CA ASP A 45 15.73 30.47 13.07
C ASP A 45 15.27 30.29 11.62
N ILE A 46 15.24 31.38 10.84
CA ILE A 46 14.91 31.33 9.41
C ILE A 46 15.89 30.43 8.65
N GLN A 47 17.19 30.53 8.92
CA GLN A 47 18.19 29.68 8.28
C GLN A 47 18.02 28.20 8.65
N SER A 48 17.70 27.91 9.91
CA SER A 48 17.39 26.54 10.36
C SER A 48 16.16 25.99 9.64
N LEU A 49 15.08 26.77 9.57
CA LEU A 49 13.85 26.37 8.87
C LEU A 49 14.07 26.11 7.39
N ILE A 50 14.93 26.89 6.72
CA ILE A 50 15.31 26.66 5.32
C ILE A 50 16.03 25.30 5.17
N ALA A 51 16.96 24.98 6.08
CA ALA A 51 17.67 23.70 6.07
C ALA A 51 16.72 22.52 6.29
N ASP A 52 15.79 22.64 7.23
CA ASP A 52 14.77 21.62 7.52
C ASP A 52 13.84 21.41 6.32
N LEU A 53 13.39 22.49 5.68
CA LEU A 53 12.60 22.44 4.43
C LEU A 53 13.36 21.73 3.31
N GLY A 54 14.66 22.00 3.15
CA GLY A 54 15.51 21.32 2.19
C GLY A 54 15.60 19.82 2.44
N THR A 55 15.80 19.43 3.70
CA THR A 55 15.85 18.02 4.12
C THR A 55 14.50 17.33 3.88
N MET A 56 13.39 17.98 4.23
CA MET A 56 12.04 17.44 4.02
C MET A 56 11.73 17.26 2.54
N LYS A 57 12.10 18.23 1.69
CA LYS A 57 11.93 18.13 0.24
C LYS A 57 12.65 16.90 -0.32
N ASN A 58 13.89 16.67 0.08
CA ASN A 58 14.66 15.50 -0.36
C ASN A 58 14.03 14.18 0.10
N LYS A 59 13.54 14.14 1.35
CA LYS A 59 12.85 12.95 1.88
C LYS A 59 11.56 12.65 1.11
N VAL A 60 10.75 13.67 0.81
CA VAL A 60 9.52 13.51 0.02
C VAL A 60 9.82 13.03 -1.39
N GLN A 61 10.88 13.55 -2.03
CA GLN A 61 11.32 13.06 -3.34
C GLN A 61 11.78 11.60 -3.28
N GLY A 62 12.55 11.21 -2.26
CA GLY A 62 12.94 9.82 -2.02
C GLY A 62 11.73 8.89 -1.88
N MET A 63 10.77 9.28 -1.01
CA MET A 63 9.53 8.52 -0.81
C MET A 63 8.70 8.37 -2.09
N SER A 64 8.68 9.39 -2.95
CA SER A 64 7.98 9.31 -4.24
C SER A 64 8.63 8.29 -5.19
N THR A 65 9.96 8.22 -5.21
CA THR A 65 10.72 7.23 -5.99
C THR A 65 10.45 5.83 -5.46
N ASP A 66 10.55 5.64 -4.15
CA ASP A 66 10.32 4.34 -3.49
C ASP A 66 8.89 3.85 -3.73
N LEU A 67 7.89 4.73 -3.61
CA LEU A 67 6.49 4.38 -3.87
C LEU A 67 6.28 3.94 -5.33
N THR A 68 6.98 4.54 -6.28
CA THR A 68 6.90 4.17 -7.69
C THR A 68 7.53 2.79 -7.94
N ALA A 69 8.68 2.53 -7.32
CA ALA A 69 9.33 1.22 -7.37
C ALA A 69 8.43 0.12 -6.76
N MET A 70 7.88 0.36 -5.57
CA MET A 70 6.97 -0.58 -4.91
C MET A 70 5.72 -0.89 -5.74
N LYS A 71 5.13 0.11 -6.41
CA LYS A 71 3.98 -0.11 -7.30
C LYS A 71 4.33 -1.02 -8.47
N LEU A 72 5.53 -0.86 -9.04
CA LEU A 72 6.01 -1.71 -10.13
C LEU A 72 6.22 -3.15 -9.66
N GLU A 73 6.91 -3.34 -8.53
CA GLU A 73 7.12 -4.66 -7.94
C GLU A 73 5.81 -5.37 -7.61
N HIS A 74 4.85 -4.65 -7.02
CA HIS A 74 3.52 -5.18 -6.73
C HIS A 74 2.79 -5.62 -8.00
N LYS A 75 2.85 -4.82 -9.08
CA LYS A 75 2.27 -5.19 -10.37
C LYS A 75 2.91 -6.46 -10.92
N THR A 76 4.24 -6.55 -10.94
CA THR A 76 4.96 -7.73 -11.40
C THR A 76 4.63 -8.96 -10.56
N MET A 77 4.50 -8.81 -9.23
CA MET A 77 4.11 -9.91 -8.36
C MET A 77 2.68 -10.39 -8.66
N SER A 78 1.75 -9.46 -8.86
CA SER A 78 0.36 -9.77 -9.22
C SER A 78 0.29 -10.54 -10.54
N GLU A 79 1.01 -10.09 -11.58
CA GLU A 79 1.07 -10.76 -12.88
C GLU A 79 1.66 -12.17 -12.75
N ARG A 80 2.71 -12.34 -11.94
CA ARG A 80 3.31 -13.66 -11.66
C ARG A 80 2.33 -14.59 -10.93
N LEU A 81 1.58 -14.08 -9.95
CA LEU A 81 0.56 -14.85 -9.25
C LEU A 81 -0.56 -15.29 -10.19
N ASP A 82 -1.06 -14.38 -11.04
CA ASP A 82 -2.07 -14.71 -12.05
C ASP A 82 -1.58 -15.79 -13.02
N ASP A 83 -0.34 -15.70 -13.47
CA ASP A 83 0.27 -16.69 -14.36
C ASP A 83 0.46 -18.04 -13.67
N MET A 84 0.86 -18.06 -12.39
CA MET A 84 0.94 -19.27 -11.59
C MET A 84 -0.45 -19.92 -11.42
N ASP A 85 -1.47 -19.12 -11.10
CA ASP A 85 -2.85 -19.58 -10.95
C ASP A 85 -3.41 -20.14 -12.26
N ARG A 86 -3.14 -19.47 -13.39
CA ARG A 86 -3.50 -19.95 -14.72
C ARG A 86 -2.84 -21.29 -15.02
N ARG A 87 -1.53 -21.42 -14.75
CA ARG A 87 -0.77 -22.68 -14.95
C ARG A 87 -1.32 -23.81 -14.09
N GLU A 88 -1.64 -23.53 -12.83
CA GLU A 88 -2.22 -24.52 -11.91
C GLU A 88 -3.61 -25.00 -12.35
N ARG A 89 -4.42 -24.12 -12.94
CA ARG A 89 -5.77 -24.47 -13.43
C ARG A 89 -5.76 -25.04 -14.85
N LYS A 90 -4.69 -24.83 -15.62
CA LYS A 90 -4.61 -25.17 -17.05
C LYS A 90 -4.96 -26.63 -17.32
N ASN A 91 -4.43 -27.56 -16.53
CA ASN A 91 -4.64 -29.00 -16.71
C ASN A 91 -5.70 -29.59 -15.77
N LYS A 92 -6.53 -28.76 -15.13
CA LYS A 92 -7.61 -29.23 -14.25
C LYS A 92 -8.94 -29.31 -15.00
N LEU A 93 -9.75 -30.33 -14.70
CA LEU A 93 -11.15 -30.44 -15.06
C LEU A 93 -12.01 -30.73 -13.83
N ILE A 94 -13.24 -30.23 -13.85
CA ILE A 94 -14.27 -30.52 -12.85
C ILE A 94 -15.32 -31.39 -13.52
N ILE A 95 -15.61 -32.53 -12.93
CA ILE A 95 -16.47 -33.57 -13.49
C ILE A 95 -17.60 -33.85 -12.52
N ARG A 96 -18.79 -34.05 -13.07
CA ARG A 96 -20.01 -34.41 -12.33
C ARG A 96 -20.45 -35.80 -12.73
N GLY A 97 -21.04 -36.52 -11.79
CA GLY A 97 -21.65 -37.83 -12.07
C GLY A 97 -20.68 -39.00 -12.10
N VAL A 98 -19.44 -38.82 -11.65
CA VAL A 98 -18.51 -39.94 -11.43
C VAL A 98 -19.07 -40.78 -10.28
N GLN A 99 -19.41 -42.03 -10.56
CA GLN A 99 -19.86 -42.95 -9.53
C GLN A 99 -18.64 -43.41 -8.74
N SER A 100 -18.64 -43.15 -7.44
CA SER A 100 -17.61 -43.62 -6.50
C SER A 100 -18.33 -44.28 -5.32
N ARG A 101 -17.82 -45.42 -4.84
CA ARG A 101 -18.43 -46.25 -3.79
C ARG A 101 -18.28 -45.64 -2.39
N GLY A 102 -18.61 -44.36 -2.23
CA GLY A 102 -18.58 -43.65 -0.94
C GLY A 102 -17.23 -43.02 -0.57
N GLU A 103 -16.17 -43.30 -1.32
CA GLU A 103 -14.85 -42.67 -1.20
C GLU A 103 -14.60 -41.64 -2.32
N ALA A 104 -13.48 -40.91 -2.25
CA ALA A 104 -13.09 -40.02 -3.34
C ALA A 104 -12.85 -40.82 -4.63
N PRO A 105 -13.26 -40.31 -5.81
CA PRO A 105 -13.08 -41.01 -7.07
C PRO A 105 -11.59 -41.24 -7.34
N THR A 106 -11.26 -42.47 -7.69
CA THR A 106 -9.91 -42.90 -8.06
C THR A 106 -9.60 -42.54 -9.51
N ALA A 107 -8.34 -42.69 -9.92
CA ALA A 107 -7.95 -42.56 -11.32
C ALA A 107 -8.69 -43.57 -12.21
N GLU A 108 -8.92 -44.79 -11.70
CA GLU A 108 -9.64 -45.85 -12.41
C GLU A 108 -11.09 -45.45 -12.67
N ASP A 109 -11.81 -44.99 -11.64
CA ASP A 109 -13.21 -44.51 -11.76
C ASP A 109 -13.34 -43.41 -12.83
N LEU A 110 -12.34 -42.52 -12.93
CA LEU A 110 -12.30 -41.45 -13.91
C LEU A 110 -12.02 -41.97 -15.33
N THR A 111 -11.06 -42.89 -15.48
CA THR A 111 -10.79 -43.51 -16.79
C THR A 111 -11.97 -44.29 -17.32
N ASP A 112 -12.68 -45.00 -16.45
CA ASP A 112 -13.91 -45.71 -16.77
C ASP A 112 -15.01 -44.73 -17.16
N PHE A 113 -15.21 -43.66 -16.37
CA PHE A 113 -16.16 -42.62 -16.71
C PHE A 113 -15.90 -41.98 -18.08
N PHE A 114 -14.65 -41.64 -18.41
CA PHE A 114 -14.32 -41.04 -19.71
C PHE A 114 -14.52 -42.02 -20.87
N ARG A 115 -14.18 -43.29 -20.67
CA ARG A 115 -14.39 -44.32 -21.68
C ARG A 115 -15.87 -44.55 -21.92
N ASP A 116 -16.64 -44.73 -20.86
CA ASP A 116 -18.03 -45.18 -20.94
C ASP A 116 -18.97 -44.01 -21.29
N SER A 117 -18.71 -42.81 -20.78
CA SER A 117 -19.57 -41.63 -21.02
C SER A 117 -19.17 -40.82 -22.25
N LEU A 118 -17.87 -40.78 -22.60
CA LEU A 118 -17.36 -39.93 -23.69
C LEU A 118 -16.75 -40.71 -24.86
N GLY A 119 -16.48 -42.01 -24.69
CA GLY A 119 -15.71 -42.80 -25.65
C GLY A 119 -14.25 -42.38 -25.73
N VAL A 120 -13.68 -41.78 -24.67
CA VAL A 120 -12.30 -41.29 -24.64
C VAL A 120 -11.46 -42.21 -23.76
N GLN A 121 -10.42 -42.80 -24.35
CA GLN A 121 -9.43 -43.55 -23.59
C GLN A 121 -8.36 -42.62 -23.04
N ILE A 122 -8.19 -42.65 -21.72
CA ILE A 122 -7.17 -41.90 -20.98
C ILE A 122 -6.34 -42.92 -20.19
N SER A 123 -5.02 -42.81 -20.23
CA SER A 123 -4.13 -43.64 -19.41
C SER A 123 -4.25 -43.26 -17.94
N LEU A 124 -4.17 -44.23 -17.02
CA LEU A 124 -4.13 -43.98 -15.57
C LEU A 124 -2.98 -43.04 -15.20
N GLU A 125 -1.83 -43.22 -15.85
CA GLU A 125 -0.63 -42.39 -15.64
C GLU A 125 -0.84 -40.94 -16.07
N ALA A 126 -1.81 -40.65 -16.94
CA ALA A 126 -2.11 -39.28 -17.34
C ALA A 126 -2.79 -38.47 -16.23
N ILE A 127 -3.38 -39.12 -15.24
CA ILE A 127 -4.04 -38.49 -14.09
C ILE A 127 -3.02 -38.30 -12.99
N SER A 128 -2.71 -37.04 -12.68
CA SER A 128 -1.76 -36.68 -11.64
C SER A 128 -2.39 -36.69 -10.26
N VAL A 129 -3.59 -36.13 -10.13
CA VAL A 129 -4.31 -36.00 -8.85
C VAL A 129 -5.80 -36.03 -9.13
N CYS A 130 -6.55 -36.73 -8.28
CA CYS A 130 -8.00 -36.67 -8.22
C CYS A 130 -8.48 -36.53 -6.78
N TYR A 131 -9.49 -35.70 -6.56
CA TYR A 131 -10.16 -35.58 -5.26
C TYR A 131 -11.59 -35.12 -5.45
N SER A 132 -12.41 -35.37 -4.43
CA SER A 132 -13.79 -34.91 -4.41
C SER A 132 -13.90 -33.57 -3.67
N THR A 133 -14.69 -32.63 -4.17
CA THR A 133 -15.12 -31.50 -3.34
C THR A 133 -16.24 -32.01 -2.44
N GLY A 134 -15.99 -32.08 -1.14
CA GLY A 134 -16.91 -32.66 -0.15
C GLY A 134 -18.38 -32.30 -0.42
N GLY A 135 -19.19 -33.34 -0.64
CA GLY A 135 -20.64 -33.21 -0.75
C GLY A 135 -21.26 -33.51 0.61
N THR A 136 -22.03 -32.56 1.15
CA THR A 136 -22.96 -32.85 2.25
C THR A 136 -23.99 -33.87 1.75
N ALA A 137 -24.42 -34.79 2.62
CA ALA A 137 -25.40 -35.83 2.30
C ALA A 137 -26.55 -35.27 1.44
N GLY A 138 -26.62 -35.69 0.17
CA GLY A 138 -27.64 -35.25 -0.80
C GLY A 138 -27.15 -34.42 -1.99
N ARG A 139 -25.94 -33.80 -1.94
CA ARG A 139 -25.35 -33.14 -3.12
C ARG A 139 -24.39 -34.07 -3.85
N LYS A 140 -24.63 -34.29 -5.15
CA LYS A 140 -23.71 -35.04 -6.04
C LYS A 140 -22.32 -34.42 -5.94
N SER A 141 -21.35 -35.21 -5.49
CA SER A 141 -19.99 -34.75 -5.29
C SER A 141 -19.33 -34.41 -6.64
N LEU A 142 -18.47 -33.39 -6.65
CA LEU A 142 -17.70 -33.03 -7.86
C LEU A 142 -16.35 -33.70 -7.78
N ALA A 143 -15.91 -34.30 -8.87
CA ALA A 143 -14.55 -34.79 -9.01
C ALA A 143 -13.69 -33.69 -9.64
N ILE A 144 -12.60 -33.31 -8.98
CA ILE A 144 -11.56 -32.46 -9.56
C ILE A 144 -10.43 -33.38 -10.00
N VAL A 145 -10.10 -33.33 -11.28
CA VAL A 145 -8.99 -34.10 -11.87
C VAL A 145 -7.92 -33.15 -12.40
N LYS A 146 -6.66 -33.42 -12.08
CA LYS A 146 -5.47 -32.75 -12.65
C LYS A 146 -4.78 -33.73 -13.58
N PHE A 147 -4.61 -33.36 -14.84
CA PHE A 147 -3.83 -34.14 -15.81
C PHE A 147 -2.36 -33.72 -15.79
N LEU A 148 -1.46 -34.66 -16.06
CA LEU A 148 -0.04 -34.36 -16.29
C LEU A 148 0.15 -33.48 -17.53
N ARG A 149 -0.59 -33.76 -18.60
CA ARG A 149 -0.48 -33.07 -19.88
C ARG A 149 -1.80 -32.42 -20.26
N GLU A 150 -1.71 -31.23 -20.87
CA GLU A 150 -2.89 -30.47 -21.31
C GLU A 150 -3.65 -31.19 -22.45
N GLU A 151 -2.94 -31.94 -23.27
CA GLU A 151 -3.50 -32.68 -24.41
C GLU A 151 -4.63 -33.62 -23.98
N GLU A 152 -4.48 -34.29 -22.84
CA GLU A 152 -5.47 -35.24 -22.30
C GLU A 152 -6.76 -34.53 -21.89
N LYS A 153 -6.63 -33.37 -21.25
CA LYS A 153 -7.77 -32.48 -20.97
C LYS A 153 -8.47 -32.07 -22.27
N TRP A 154 -7.72 -31.71 -23.31
CA TRP A 154 -8.32 -31.31 -24.59
C TRP A 154 -8.99 -32.46 -25.34
N LYS A 155 -8.48 -33.69 -25.26
CA LYS A 155 -9.16 -34.87 -25.79
C LYS A 155 -10.55 -35.02 -25.19
N ILE A 156 -10.65 -34.87 -23.86
CA ILE A 156 -11.93 -34.91 -23.13
C ILE A 156 -12.83 -33.75 -23.56
N LEU A 157 -12.34 -32.51 -23.48
CA LEU A 157 -13.12 -31.30 -23.81
C LEU A 157 -13.65 -31.28 -25.24
N LYS A 158 -12.93 -31.86 -26.20
CA LYS A 158 -13.43 -31.97 -27.59
C LYS A 158 -14.64 -32.90 -27.70
N GLN A 159 -14.76 -33.88 -26.81
CA GLN A 159 -15.85 -34.86 -26.80
C GLN A 159 -17.01 -34.48 -25.87
N THR A 160 -16.87 -33.46 -25.02
CA THR A 160 -17.95 -33.05 -24.09
C THR A 160 -19.21 -32.52 -24.78
N LYS A 161 -19.16 -32.18 -26.07
CA LYS A 161 -20.37 -31.90 -26.86
C LYS A 161 -21.35 -33.08 -26.86
N LYS A 162 -20.86 -34.31 -26.67
CA LYS A 162 -21.69 -35.52 -26.51
C LYS A 162 -22.48 -35.55 -25.20
N LEU A 163 -22.10 -34.74 -24.20
CA LEU A 163 -22.78 -34.65 -22.91
C LEU A 163 -23.93 -33.62 -22.89
N HIS A 164 -24.04 -32.75 -23.89
CA HIS A 164 -25.23 -31.89 -24.04
C HIS A 164 -26.39 -32.73 -24.58
N GLY A 165 -27.10 -33.42 -23.69
CA GLY A 165 -28.29 -34.18 -24.06
C GLY A 165 -28.58 -35.45 -23.26
N SER A 166 -27.77 -35.81 -22.26
CA SER A 166 -28.19 -36.85 -21.31
C SER A 166 -29.15 -36.25 -20.28
N PRO A 167 -30.36 -36.83 -20.09
CA PRO A 167 -31.38 -36.33 -19.15
C PRO A 167 -30.90 -36.20 -17.70
#